data_AF-A0AAW0XPZ1-F1
#
_entry.id   AF-A0AAW0XPZ1-F1
#
_cell.length_a   1.000
_cell.length_b   1.000
_cell.length_c   1.000
_cell.angle_alpha   90.00
_cell.angle_beta   90.00
_cell.angle_gamma   90.00
#
_symmetry.space_group_name_H-M   'P 1'
#
loop_
_entity.id
_entity.type
_entity.pdbx_description
1 polymer ?
#
loop_
_entity_poly.entity_id
_entity_poly.type
_entity_poly.pdbx_seq_one_letter_code
_entity_poly.pdbx_strand_id
1 'polypeptide(L)'
;QEAPITSLFHPMEREHGHGVIPQFLKTTDIAPLHKGGSKATAKNYRPIALTSHIIKIFERVLRSKITTHLETHQLHNPGQHGFRTGRSCLSQLLDHYDKVLHALEDKKNADVIYTDFAKAFDKCDLGVIVHKMRAKGITGKVGRWIYNFLTNRTQRVVVNRVKSEAATVKSSVPQGTVLAPILFLILISDIDKDVSHSTVSSFADDTRICMTVSSIADIARLQADINRIFQWAAENNMKFNDEKFQLLRYGKHEEIKSSSEYKTNSGHKIERNTNVKDLGVIMSEDLTFKDHNIVSIASARKMTGWIMRTFKTREAKPMMTLFRSLVLSRLEYCCTLTAPFKAGEIADLENVQRTFTARITEIKHLNYWERLRFLKLYSLERRRERYMIIYTWKILEGLVPNLHTNITHYESKRLGRRCNIPPMKSRGVTSTLRDHTISVR
;
A
#
# COMPACT_ATOMS: atom_id res chain seq x y z
N GLN A 1 -34.46 5.87 35.77
CA GLN A 1 -33.35 6.70 35.27
C GLN A 1 -32.59 5.88 34.24
N GLU A 2 -32.82 6.11 32.96
CA GLU A 2 -32.02 5.49 31.89
C GLU A 2 -30.61 6.10 31.91
N ALA A 3 -29.58 5.28 31.64
CA ALA A 3 -28.20 5.75 31.61
C ALA A 3 -27.99 6.82 30.51
N PRO A 4 -27.14 7.84 30.69
CA PRO A 4 -26.94 8.96 29.74
C PRO A 4 -26.51 8.53 28.33
N ILE A 5 -25.93 7.33 28.21
CA ILE A 5 -25.51 6.73 26.95
C ILE A 5 -26.71 6.16 26.19
N THR A 6 -27.64 5.49 26.87
CA THR A 6 -28.83 4.90 26.24
C THR A 6 -29.73 5.97 25.61
N SER A 7 -29.79 7.17 26.21
CA SER A 7 -30.50 8.32 25.62
C SER A 7 -29.85 8.88 24.34
N LEU A 8 -28.56 8.63 24.07
CA LEU A 8 -27.92 8.97 22.79
C LEU A 8 -28.23 7.95 21.69
N PHE A 9 -28.52 6.71 22.09
CA PHE A 9 -28.94 5.64 21.18
C PHE A 9 -30.45 5.65 20.93
N HIS A 10 -31.28 6.12 21.87
CA HIS A 10 -32.74 6.23 21.74
C HIS A 10 -33.24 6.99 20.49
N PRO A 11 -32.64 8.09 20.02
CA PRO A 11 -33.04 8.72 18.75
C PRO A 11 -32.72 7.83 17.54
N MET A 12 -31.59 7.11 17.59
CA MET A 12 -31.23 6.12 16.58
C MET A 12 -32.10 4.86 16.68
N GLU A 13 -32.62 4.56 17.88
CA GLU A 13 -33.48 3.41 18.25
C GLU A 13 -35.00 3.63 18.06
N ARG A 14 -35.51 4.84 18.25
CA ARG A 14 -36.95 5.15 18.12
C ARG A 14 -37.35 5.43 16.67
N GLU A 15 -36.44 5.90 15.81
CA GLU A 15 -36.69 6.09 14.37
C GLU A 15 -36.41 4.81 13.52
N HIS A 16 -36.63 3.63 14.10
CA HIS A 16 -36.15 2.30 13.67
C HIS A 16 -36.68 1.72 12.34
N GLY A 17 -37.22 2.55 11.44
CA GLY A 17 -37.51 2.18 10.05
C GLY A 17 -36.56 2.80 9.01
N HIS A 18 -35.92 3.94 9.31
CA HIS A 18 -35.47 4.85 8.24
C HIS A 18 -33.97 5.20 8.21
N GLY A 19 -33.17 4.78 9.20
CA GLY A 19 -31.70 4.94 9.18
C GLY A 19 -31.23 6.40 9.25
N VAL A 20 -31.99 7.27 9.90
CA VAL A 20 -31.72 8.70 10.05
C VAL A 20 -30.55 8.91 11.02
N ILE A 21 -29.73 9.93 10.76
CA ILE A 21 -28.59 10.29 11.61
C ILE A 21 -28.76 11.75 12.05
N PRO A 22 -28.79 12.04 13.36
CA PRO A 22 -28.90 13.40 13.88
C PRO A 22 -27.86 14.35 13.28
N GLN A 23 -28.27 15.58 12.94
CA GLN A 23 -27.42 16.53 12.22
C GLN A 23 -26.12 16.86 12.98
N PHE A 24 -26.17 16.95 14.31
CA PHE A 24 -24.98 17.24 15.13
C PHE A 24 -23.91 16.14 15.02
N LEU A 25 -24.29 14.91 14.68
CA LEU A 25 -23.38 13.80 14.42
C LEU A 25 -22.79 13.82 12.99
N LYS A 26 -23.37 14.62 12.10
CA LYS A 26 -22.95 14.80 10.70
C LYS A 26 -22.09 16.04 10.47
N THR A 27 -21.93 16.88 11.49
CA THR A 27 -21.00 18.01 11.50
C THR A 27 -19.58 17.51 11.76
N THR A 28 -18.63 17.90 10.91
CA THR A 28 -17.23 17.45 10.97
C THR A 28 -16.26 18.59 11.17
N ASP A 29 -15.29 18.40 12.08
CA ASP A 29 -14.16 19.32 12.23
C ASP A 29 -13.02 18.89 11.28
N ILE A 30 -12.56 19.78 10.41
CA ILE A 30 -11.47 19.53 9.46
C ILE A 30 -10.16 20.04 10.05
N ALA A 31 -9.22 19.12 10.27
CA ALA A 31 -7.86 19.42 10.67
C ALA A 31 -6.94 19.43 9.43
N PRO A 32 -6.37 20.58 9.04
CA PRO A 32 -5.47 20.65 7.89
C PRO A 32 -4.09 20.07 8.24
N LEU A 33 -3.71 18.97 7.60
CA LEU A 33 -2.41 18.32 7.78
C LEU A 33 -1.45 18.73 6.66
N HIS A 34 -0.33 19.38 7.00
CA HIS A 34 0.66 19.82 6.02
C HIS A 34 1.37 18.63 5.35
N LYS A 35 1.36 18.58 4.00
CA LYS A 35 1.95 17.50 3.18
C LYS A 35 3.35 17.83 2.66
N GLY A 36 3.78 19.10 2.70
CA GLY A 36 5.09 19.55 2.20
C GLY A 36 4.98 20.79 1.30
N GLY A 37 6.10 21.34 0.86
CA GLY A 37 6.13 22.61 0.13
C GLY A 37 5.89 23.82 1.05
N SER A 38 5.44 24.93 0.47
CA SER A 38 5.18 26.16 1.23
C SER A 38 3.96 26.02 2.13
N LYS A 39 4.13 26.39 3.41
CA LYS A 39 3.04 26.45 4.39
C LYS A 39 1.99 27.52 4.09
N ALA A 40 2.31 28.50 3.24
CA ALA A 40 1.38 29.56 2.85
C ALA A 40 0.35 29.10 1.80
N THR A 41 0.56 27.96 1.16
CA THR A 41 -0.33 27.49 0.08
C THR A 41 -1.32 26.45 0.59
N ALA A 42 -2.62 26.75 0.54
CA ALA A 42 -3.68 25.84 1.02
C ALA A 42 -3.66 24.46 0.34
N LYS A 43 -3.27 24.38 -0.94
CA LYS A 43 -3.17 23.12 -1.70
C LYS A 43 -2.18 22.11 -1.11
N ASN A 44 -1.27 22.57 -0.27
CA ASN A 44 -0.25 21.76 0.39
C ASN A 44 -0.74 21.10 1.68
N TYR A 45 -2.02 21.27 2.03
CA TYR A 45 -2.64 20.65 3.20
C TYR A 45 -3.64 19.57 2.79
N ARG A 46 -3.68 18.48 3.55
CA ARG A 46 -4.71 17.44 3.47
C ARG A 46 -5.82 17.75 4.49
N PRO A 47 -7.09 17.84 4.07
CA PRO A 47 -8.19 18.04 5.01
C PRO A 47 -8.53 16.71 5.71
N ILE A 48 -8.19 16.58 6.99
CA ILE A 48 -8.54 15.38 7.77
C ILE A 48 -9.84 15.63 8.54
N ALA A 49 -10.87 14.85 8.21
CA ALA A 49 -12.17 14.84 8.87
C ALA A 49 -12.11 14.17 10.24
N LEU A 50 -12.39 14.94 11.29
CA LEU A 50 -12.59 14.46 12.64
C LEU A 50 -14.09 14.30 12.92
N THR A 51 -14.62 13.12 12.63
CA THR A 51 -16.02 12.77 12.91
C THR A 51 -16.28 12.45 14.38
N SER A 52 -17.55 12.53 14.78
CA SER A 52 -18.04 12.14 16.11
C SER A 52 -17.58 10.73 16.50
N HIS A 53 -17.17 10.56 17.75
CA HIS A 53 -16.74 9.26 18.28
C HIS A 53 -17.88 8.25 18.28
N ILE A 54 -19.12 8.70 18.51
CA ILE A 54 -20.32 7.86 18.43
C ILE A 54 -20.46 7.31 17.02
N ILE A 55 -20.38 8.16 16.00
CA ILE A 55 -20.47 7.72 14.60
C ILE A 55 -19.34 6.78 14.22
N LYS A 56 -18.10 7.03 14.67
CA LYS A 56 -16.98 6.11 14.42
C LYS A 56 -17.24 4.71 14.96
N ILE A 57 -17.97 4.55 16.08
CA ILE A 57 -18.36 3.23 16.60
C ILE A 57 -19.31 2.53 15.61
N PHE A 58 -20.37 3.21 15.16
CA PHE A 58 -21.28 2.68 14.15
C PHE A 58 -20.57 2.33 12.84
N GLU A 59 -19.74 3.23 12.35
CA GLU A 59 -18.94 3.01 11.15
C GLU A 59 -18.05 1.76 11.28
N ARG A 60 -17.44 1.50 12.45
CA ARG A 60 -16.63 0.30 12.69
C ARG A 60 -17.46 -0.98 12.62
N VAL A 61 -18.65 -0.98 13.24
CA VAL A 61 -19.57 -2.13 13.20
C VAL A 61 -19.99 -2.41 11.76
N LEU A 62 -20.42 -1.38 11.02
CA LEU A 62 -20.83 -1.51 9.62
C LEU A 62 -19.67 -1.93 8.73
N ARG A 63 -18.49 -1.32 8.90
CA ARG A 63 -17.28 -1.70 8.17
C ARG A 63 -16.98 -3.19 8.34
N SER A 64 -17.01 -3.70 9.57
CA SER A 64 -16.76 -5.12 9.84
C SER A 64 -17.75 -6.01 9.07
N LYS A 65 -19.06 -5.71 9.12
CA LYS A 65 -20.09 -6.48 8.40
C LYS A 65 -19.92 -6.39 6.87
N ILE A 66 -19.62 -5.22 6.33
CA ILE A 66 -19.41 -5.02 4.89
C ILE A 66 -18.15 -5.75 4.43
N THR A 67 -17.05 -5.66 5.16
CA THR A 67 -15.82 -6.39 4.83
C THR A 67 -16.06 -7.89 4.84
N THR A 68 -16.74 -8.45 5.85
CA THR A 68 -17.09 -9.87 5.88
C THR A 68 -17.96 -10.25 4.68
N HIS A 69 -18.98 -9.45 4.35
CA HIS A 69 -19.86 -9.69 3.19
C HIS A 69 -19.07 -9.72 1.88
N LEU A 70 -18.21 -8.73 1.65
CA LEU A 70 -17.42 -8.62 0.42
C LEU A 70 -16.40 -9.75 0.27
N GLU A 71 -15.73 -10.16 1.35
CA GLU A 71 -14.75 -11.27 1.29
C GLU A 71 -15.45 -12.63 1.15
N THR A 72 -16.54 -12.88 1.88
CA THR A 72 -17.28 -14.18 1.84
C THR A 72 -17.85 -14.47 0.45
N HIS A 73 -18.36 -13.43 -0.23
CA HIS A 73 -18.93 -13.55 -1.57
C HIS A 73 -17.94 -13.20 -2.69
N GLN A 74 -16.64 -13.04 -2.36
CA GLN A 74 -15.57 -12.73 -3.32
C GLN A 74 -15.86 -11.51 -4.22
N LEU A 75 -16.49 -10.47 -3.65
CA LEU A 75 -16.93 -9.27 -4.37
C LEU A 75 -15.85 -8.18 -4.46
N HIS A 76 -14.65 -8.45 -3.97
CA HIS A 76 -13.50 -7.56 -4.12
C HIS A 76 -12.83 -7.74 -5.47
N ASN A 77 -12.27 -6.65 -6.01
CA ASN A 77 -11.35 -6.74 -7.13
C ASN A 77 -10.15 -7.64 -6.76
N PRO A 78 -9.84 -8.69 -7.54
CA PRO A 78 -8.70 -9.58 -7.27
C PRO A 78 -7.34 -8.89 -7.30
N GLY A 79 -7.17 -7.82 -8.09
CA GLY A 79 -5.97 -6.99 -8.19
C GLY A 79 -5.82 -5.93 -7.09
N GLN A 80 -6.82 -5.75 -6.22
CA GLN A 80 -6.76 -4.83 -5.09
C GLN A 80 -6.14 -5.50 -3.84
N HIS A 81 -5.14 -4.85 -3.24
CA HIS A 81 -4.45 -5.30 -2.02
C HIS A 81 -4.64 -4.36 -0.83
N GLY A 82 -4.92 -3.08 -1.07
CA GLY A 82 -5.10 -2.09 -0.01
C GLY A 82 -6.35 -2.37 0.81
N PHE A 83 -6.25 -2.20 2.12
CA PHE A 83 -7.33 -2.38 3.10
C PHE A 83 -8.02 -3.76 3.10
N ARG A 84 -7.39 -4.79 2.52
CA ARG A 84 -7.89 -6.16 2.52
C ARG A 84 -7.17 -7.04 3.55
N THR A 85 -7.89 -8.02 4.09
CA THR A 85 -7.33 -8.98 5.06
C THR A 85 -6.33 -9.90 4.36
N GLY A 86 -5.22 -10.22 5.03
CA GLY A 86 -4.16 -11.07 4.47
C GLY A 86 -3.33 -10.43 3.36
N ARG A 87 -3.67 -9.22 2.90
CA ARG A 87 -2.94 -8.45 1.90
C ARG A 87 -2.24 -7.25 2.53
N SER A 88 -1.10 -6.89 1.96
CA SER A 88 -0.20 -5.84 2.42
C SER A 88 0.56 -5.22 1.25
N CYS A 89 1.28 -4.11 1.50
CA CYS A 89 2.17 -3.53 0.50
C CYS A 89 3.13 -4.59 -0.07
N LEU A 90 3.73 -5.38 0.83
CA LEU A 90 4.63 -6.46 0.46
C LEU A 90 3.97 -7.49 -0.47
N SER A 91 2.76 -7.95 -0.15
CA SER A 91 2.07 -8.95 -0.99
C SER A 91 1.81 -8.45 -2.41
N GLN A 92 1.52 -7.15 -2.58
CA GLN A 92 1.28 -6.57 -3.90
C GLN A 92 2.60 -6.40 -4.67
N LEU A 93 3.65 -5.96 -3.98
CA LEU A 93 4.97 -5.80 -4.59
C LEU A 93 5.57 -7.16 -5.00
N LEU A 94 5.41 -8.20 -4.19
CA LEU A 94 5.84 -9.56 -4.54
C LEU A 94 5.08 -10.09 -5.77
N ASP A 95 3.76 -9.93 -5.79
CA ASP A 95 2.92 -10.32 -6.92
C ASP A 95 3.34 -9.64 -8.23
N HIS A 96 3.56 -8.33 -8.15
CA HIS A 96 4.02 -7.56 -9.29
C HIS A 96 5.43 -7.97 -9.75
N TYR A 97 6.36 -8.09 -8.82
CA TYR A 97 7.74 -8.43 -9.13
C TYR A 97 7.83 -9.81 -9.78
N ASP A 98 7.08 -10.80 -9.29
CA ASP A 98 7.04 -12.16 -9.86
C ASP A 98 6.46 -12.16 -11.30
N LYS A 99 5.41 -11.38 -11.58
CA LYS A 99 4.88 -11.19 -12.95
C LYS A 99 5.92 -10.63 -13.91
N VAL A 100 6.67 -9.61 -13.46
CA VAL A 100 7.74 -9.01 -14.27
C VAL A 100 8.86 -10.01 -14.49
N LEU A 101 9.29 -10.72 -13.44
CA LEU A 101 10.31 -11.77 -13.55
C LEU A 101 9.93 -12.83 -14.58
N HIS A 102 8.69 -13.33 -14.56
CA HIS A 102 8.19 -14.31 -15.54
C HIS A 102 8.22 -13.80 -16.98
N ALA A 103 7.86 -12.54 -17.23
CA ALA A 103 7.97 -11.95 -18.56
C ALA A 103 9.42 -11.97 -19.08
N LEU A 104 10.38 -11.69 -18.20
CA LEU A 104 11.80 -11.67 -18.54
C LEU A 104 12.40 -13.06 -18.71
N GLU A 105 11.87 -14.09 -18.03
CA GLU A 105 12.27 -15.49 -18.28
C GLU A 105 11.97 -15.92 -19.71
N ASP A 106 10.82 -15.51 -20.22
CA ASP A 106 10.40 -15.76 -21.60
C ASP A 106 11.13 -14.84 -22.59
N LYS A 107 12.16 -14.11 -22.14
CA LYS A 107 12.96 -13.13 -22.92
C LYS A 107 12.10 -12.03 -23.54
N LYS A 108 11.02 -11.64 -22.86
CA LYS A 108 10.16 -10.52 -23.26
C LYS A 108 10.43 -9.31 -22.37
N ASN A 109 9.95 -8.14 -22.81
CA ASN A 109 9.92 -6.96 -21.96
C ASN A 109 8.66 -6.99 -21.09
N ALA A 110 8.64 -6.15 -20.06
CA ALA A 110 7.42 -5.84 -19.31
C ALA A 110 7.34 -4.32 -19.11
N ASP A 111 6.21 -3.74 -19.50
CA ASP A 111 5.97 -2.32 -19.37
C ASP A 111 4.97 -2.10 -18.23
N VAL A 112 5.29 -1.14 -17.36
CA VAL A 112 4.51 -0.84 -16.16
C VAL A 112 4.22 0.65 -16.10
N ILE A 113 2.94 0.99 -16.13
CA ILE A 113 2.45 2.36 -16.01
C ILE A 113 1.93 2.53 -14.58
N TYR A 114 2.54 3.46 -13.85
CA TYR A 114 2.07 3.91 -12.55
C TYR A 114 1.16 5.11 -12.72
N THR A 115 -0.01 5.06 -12.09
CA THR A 115 -1.05 6.07 -12.19
C THR A 115 -1.36 6.67 -10.81
N ASP A 116 -1.79 7.93 -10.78
CA ASP A 116 -2.19 8.64 -9.55
C ASP A 116 -3.56 9.28 -9.79
N PHE A 117 -4.53 9.01 -8.91
CA PHE A 117 -5.82 9.69 -8.95
C PHE A 117 -5.69 11.13 -8.42
N ALA A 118 -6.23 12.09 -9.16
CA ALA A 118 -6.25 13.49 -8.77
C ALA A 118 -7.26 13.71 -7.62
N LYS A 119 -6.78 13.68 -6.38
CA LYS A 119 -7.57 13.83 -5.15
C LYS A 119 -8.65 12.73 -5.01
N ALA A 120 -8.22 11.47 -5.04
CA ALA A 120 -9.08 10.28 -5.08
C ALA A 120 -10.28 10.32 -4.11
N PHE A 121 -10.04 10.56 -2.82
CA PHE A 121 -11.11 10.60 -1.81
C PHE A 121 -12.02 11.84 -1.94
N ASP A 122 -11.47 13.00 -2.28
CA ASP A 122 -12.24 14.25 -2.37
C ASP A 122 -13.18 14.28 -3.59
N LYS A 123 -12.90 13.46 -4.61
CA LYS A 123 -13.64 13.43 -5.88
C LYS A 123 -14.55 12.23 -6.06
N CYS A 124 -14.62 11.33 -5.08
CA CYS A 124 -15.57 10.23 -5.14
C CYS A 124 -16.98 10.76 -5.37
N ASP A 125 -17.75 10.15 -6.28
CA ASP A 125 -19.14 10.51 -6.53
C ASP A 125 -20.09 9.63 -5.69
N LEU A 126 -21.01 10.25 -4.96
CA LEU A 126 -21.92 9.54 -4.07
C LEU A 126 -22.92 8.67 -4.83
N GLY A 127 -23.43 9.15 -5.96
CA GLY A 127 -24.35 8.40 -6.81
C GLY A 127 -23.68 7.13 -7.34
N VAL A 128 -22.44 7.25 -7.82
CA VAL A 128 -21.63 6.11 -8.29
C VAL A 128 -21.35 5.13 -7.15
N ILE A 129 -20.95 5.60 -5.96
CA ILE A 129 -20.73 4.73 -4.79
C ILE A 129 -22.00 3.96 -4.43
N VAL A 130 -23.14 4.64 -4.33
CA VAL A 130 -24.42 4.02 -3.97
C VAL A 130 -24.84 2.99 -5.02
N HIS A 131 -24.65 3.31 -6.31
CA HIS A 131 -24.92 2.38 -7.40
C HIS A 131 -24.07 1.09 -7.26
N LYS A 132 -22.75 1.23 -7.09
CA LYS A 132 -21.84 0.07 -6.93
C LYS A 132 -22.08 -0.69 -5.64
N MET A 133 -22.46 -0.02 -4.55
CA MET A 133 -22.87 -0.68 -3.31
C MET A 133 -24.08 -1.59 -3.55
N ARG A 134 -25.10 -1.09 -4.26
CA ARG A 134 -26.30 -1.88 -4.59
C ARG A 134 -25.95 -3.07 -5.48
N ALA A 135 -25.09 -2.88 -6.49
CA ALA A 135 -24.60 -3.96 -7.35
C ALA A 135 -23.87 -5.07 -6.56
N LYS A 136 -23.25 -4.73 -5.42
CA LYS A 136 -22.63 -5.70 -4.49
C LYS A 136 -23.57 -6.23 -3.40
N GLY A 137 -24.88 -5.97 -3.51
CA GLY A 137 -25.89 -6.44 -2.55
C GLY A 137 -25.96 -5.64 -1.25
N ILE A 138 -25.27 -4.49 -1.13
CA ILE A 138 -25.32 -3.64 0.06
C ILE A 138 -26.54 -2.72 -0.04
N THR A 139 -27.69 -3.24 0.39
CA THR A 139 -29.00 -2.56 0.28
C THR A 139 -29.69 -2.43 1.66
N GLY A 140 -30.99 -2.14 1.67
CA GLY A 140 -31.80 -2.10 2.89
C GLY A 140 -31.34 -1.07 3.92
N LYS A 141 -31.40 -1.44 5.20
CA LYS A 141 -31.06 -0.56 6.33
C LYS A 141 -29.61 -0.08 6.29
N VAL A 142 -28.68 -0.96 5.93
CA VAL A 142 -27.24 -0.64 5.85
C VAL A 142 -26.96 0.36 4.73
N GLY A 143 -27.46 0.09 3.52
CA GLY A 143 -27.30 1.01 2.39
C GLY A 143 -27.92 2.38 2.65
N ARG A 144 -29.12 2.41 3.26
CA ARG A 144 -29.81 3.65 3.63
C ARG A 144 -29.06 4.45 4.69
N TRP A 145 -28.53 3.78 5.72
CA TRP A 145 -27.72 4.45 6.76
C TRP A 145 -26.47 5.08 6.16
N ILE A 146 -25.76 4.38 5.27
CA ILE A 146 -24.56 4.92 4.60
C ILE A 146 -24.91 6.12 3.72
N TYR A 147 -26.01 6.04 2.97
CA TYR A 147 -26.50 7.18 2.20
C TYR A 147 -26.79 8.39 3.09
N ASN A 148 -27.49 8.20 4.20
CA ASN A 148 -27.82 9.26 5.16
C ASN A 148 -26.57 9.81 5.87
N PHE A 149 -25.55 8.98 6.08
CA PHE A 149 -24.25 9.40 6.61
C PHE A 149 -23.49 10.27 5.62
N LEU A 150 -23.60 9.97 4.32
CA LEU A 150 -22.83 10.66 3.29
C LEU A 150 -23.49 11.95 2.77
N THR A 151 -24.80 12.12 2.95
CA THR A 151 -25.59 13.28 2.51
C THR A 151 -25.76 14.33 3.62
N ASN A 152 -26.19 15.56 3.28
CA ASN A 152 -26.55 16.62 4.23
C ASN A 152 -25.54 16.83 5.36
N ARG A 153 -24.25 16.81 5.03
CA ARG A 153 -23.17 17.04 5.99
C ARG A 153 -22.75 18.49 6.01
N THR A 154 -22.27 18.92 7.15
CA THR A 154 -21.58 20.20 7.32
C THR A 154 -20.16 19.96 7.81
N GLN A 155 -19.25 20.83 7.44
CA GLN A 155 -17.87 20.80 7.90
C GLN A 155 -17.39 22.20 8.27
N ARG A 156 -16.42 22.28 9.17
CA ARG A 156 -15.72 23.53 9.51
C ARG A 156 -14.24 23.26 9.73
N VAL A 157 -13.38 24.21 9.37
CA VAL A 157 -11.94 24.08 9.54
C VAL A 157 -11.54 24.50 10.94
N VAL A 158 -10.66 23.72 11.58
CA VAL A 158 -10.13 24.01 12.91
C VAL A 158 -8.62 24.19 12.84
N VAL A 159 -8.15 25.40 13.16
CA VAL A 159 -6.72 25.74 13.22
C VAL A 159 -6.46 26.42 14.56
N ASN A 160 -5.47 25.94 15.32
CA ASN A 160 -5.10 26.50 16.62
C ASN A 160 -6.32 26.72 17.55
N ARG A 161 -7.26 25.75 17.55
CA ARG A 161 -8.52 25.76 18.32
C ARG A 161 -9.56 26.80 17.86
N VAL A 162 -9.26 27.62 16.86
CA VAL A 162 -10.22 28.52 16.22
C VAL A 162 -10.97 27.76 15.14
N LYS A 163 -12.29 27.98 15.07
CA LYS A 163 -13.21 27.33 14.13
C LYS A 163 -13.66 28.32 13.07
N SER A 164 -13.67 27.89 11.81
CA SER A 164 -14.35 28.63 10.75
C SER A 164 -15.87 28.53 10.89
N GLU A 165 -16.59 29.32 10.09
CA GLU A 165 -18.00 29.07 9.81
C GLU A 165 -18.20 27.65 9.22
N ALA A 166 -19.38 27.09 9.47
CA ALA A 166 -19.75 25.79 8.94
C ALA A 166 -20.19 25.92 7.48
N ALA A 167 -19.71 25.02 6.63
CA ALA A 167 -20.06 24.93 5.23
C ALA A 167 -20.66 23.57 4.90
N THR A 168 -21.66 23.54 4.02
CA THR A 168 -22.24 22.29 3.51
C THR A 168 -21.23 21.56 2.62
N VAL A 169 -21.11 20.25 2.82
CA VAL A 169 -20.17 19.42 2.07
C VAL A 169 -20.82 18.95 0.77
N LYS A 170 -20.24 19.35 -0.37
CA LYS A 170 -20.66 18.90 -1.71
C LYS A 170 -19.94 17.62 -2.18
N SER A 171 -18.72 17.37 -1.67
CA SER A 171 -17.93 16.19 -2.02
C SER A 171 -18.30 14.96 -1.20
N SER A 172 -18.07 13.78 -1.78
CA SER A 172 -18.38 12.51 -1.10
C SER A 172 -17.25 12.10 -0.15
N VAL A 173 -17.56 11.09 0.68
CA VAL A 173 -16.64 10.33 1.56
C VAL A 173 -15.50 11.16 2.22
N PRO A 174 -15.68 11.67 3.45
CA PRO A 174 -14.69 12.52 4.10
C PRO A 174 -13.44 11.72 4.47
N GLN A 175 -12.28 12.27 4.12
CA GLN A 175 -10.98 11.67 4.43
C GLN A 175 -10.76 11.62 5.95
N GLY A 176 -10.69 10.42 6.54
CA GLY A 176 -10.54 10.24 8.00
C GLY A 176 -11.75 9.58 8.67
N THR A 177 -12.83 9.36 7.92
CA THR A 177 -13.92 8.46 8.34
C THR A 177 -13.47 7.00 8.30
N VAL A 178 -14.10 6.16 9.12
CA VAL A 178 -13.78 4.74 9.20
C VAL A 178 -14.28 3.99 7.97
N LEU A 179 -15.42 4.42 7.39
CA LEU A 179 -15.98 3.83 6.18
C LEU A 179 -15.28 4.29 4.90
N ALA A 180 -14.53 5.40 4.90
CA ALA A 180 -13.93 5.93 3.69
C ALA A 180 -13.11 4.91 2.88
N PRO A 181 -12.18 4.15 3.49
CA PRO A 181 -11.39 3.15 2.77
C PRO A 181 -12.24 2.11 2.06
N ILE A 182 -13.24 1.51 2.73
CA ILE A 182 -14.03 0.42 2.15
C ILE A 182 -14.99 0.92 1.06
N LEU A 183 -15.53 2.14 1.20
CA LEU A 183 -16.34 2.76 0.16
C LEU A 183 -15.52 3.08 -1.08
N PHE A 184 -14.27 3.54 -0.90
CA PHE A 184 -13.35 3.74 -2.01
C PHE A 184 -13.02 2.42 -2.72
N LEU A 185 -12.79 1.33 -1.98
CA LEU A 185 -12.59 0.01 -2.57
C LEU A 185 -13.78 -0.46 -3.41
N ILE A 186 -15.01 -0.18 -2.95
CA ILE A 186 -16.24 -0.49 -3.71
C ILE A 186 -16.28 0.35 -5.00
N LEU A 187 -15.94 1.63 -4.91
CA LEU A 187 -15.91 2.55 -6.06
C LEU A 187 -15.00 2.02 -7.18
N ILE A 188 -13.77 1.64 -6.84
CA ILE A 188 -12.75 1.24 -7.83
C ILE A 188 -12.76 -0.27 -8.14
N SER A 189 -13.76 -1.01 -7.65
CA SER A 189 -13.73 -2.48 -7.69
C SER A 189 -13.79 -3.10 -9.08
N ASP A 190 -14.17 -2.32 -10.09
CA ASP A 190 -14.36 -2.74 -11.48
C ASP A 190 -13.52 -1.88 -12.43
N ILE A 191 -12.44 -1.27 -11.94
CA ILE A 191 -11.50 -0.44 -12.72
C ILE A 191 -10.90 -1.18 -13.93
N ASP A 192 -10.85 -2.50 -13.85
CA ASP A 192 -10.29 -3.41 -14.84
C ASP A 192 -11.36 -4.14 -15.67
N LYS A 193 -12.66 -3.79 -15.53
CA LYS A 193 -13.78 -4.54 -16.14
C LYS A 193 -13.66 -4.73 -17.66
N ASP A 194 -13.11 -3.72 -18.37
CA ASP A 194 -12.98 -3.73 -19.83
C ASP A 194 -11.52 -3.99 -20.29
N VAL A 195 -10.58 -4.12 -19.36
CA VAL A 195 -9.17 -4.35 -19.66
C VAL A 195 -8.98 -5.77 -20.18
N SER A 196 -8.32 -5.92 -21.33
CA SER A 196 -8.32 -7.19 -22.07
C SER A 196 -6.95 -7.89 -22.13
N HIS A 197 -5.84 -7.15 -22.02
CA HIS A 197 -4.50 -7.67 -22.30
C HIS A 197 -3.53 -7.49 -21.14
N SER A 198 -3.70 -6.42 -20.38
CA SER A 198 -2.84 -6.03 -19.28
C SER A 198 -3.45 -6.43 -17.93
N THR A 199 -2.59 -6.45 -16.90
CA THR A 199 -3.02 -6.68 -15.52
C THR A 199 -3.06 -5.34 -14.79
N VAL A 200 -4.22 -5.01 -14.24
CA VAL A 200 -4.37 -3.88 -13.32
C VAL A 200 -4.17 -4.36 -11.90
N SER A 201 -3.45 -3.59 -11.10
CA SER A 201 -3.24 -3.89 -9.69
C SER A 201 -3.26 -2.61 -8.87
N SER A 202 -3.97 -2.64 -7.74
CA SER A 202 -4.17 -1.45 -6.91
C SER A 202 -3.85 -1.71 -5.43
N PHE A 203 -3.37 -0.68 -4.75
CA PHE A 203 -3.28 -0.63 -3.31
C PHE A 203 -3.93 0.67 -2.85
N ALA A 204 -5.18 0.58 -2.40
CA ALA A 204 -6.01 1.76 -2.23
C ALA A 204 -6.11 2.52 -3.57
N ASP A 205 -5.72 3.80 -3.60
CA ASP A 205 -5.71 4.66 -4.78
C ASP A 205 -4.51 4.48 -5.70
N ASP A 206 -3.38 3.97 -5.19
CA ASP A 206 -2.20 3.69 -6.01
C ASP A 206 -2.52 2.54 -6.96
N THR A 207 -2.55 2.82 -8.28
CA THR A 207 -2.92 1.84 -9.31
C THR A 207 -1.84 1.76 -10.38
N ARG A 208 -1.54 0.54 -10.81
CA ARG A 208 -0.59 0.25 -11.87
C ARG A 208 -1.18 -0.68 -12.91
N ILE A 209 -0.70 -0.52 -14.14
CA ILE A 209 -1.07 -1.34 -15.30
C ILE A 209 0.22 -1.99 -15.79
N CYS A 210 0.25 -3.32 -15.86
CA CYS A 210 1.42 -4.07 -16.25
C CYS A 210 1.08 -5.00 -17.41
N MET A 211 1.94 -5.04 -18.44
CA MET A 211 1.79 -5.97 -19.54
C MET A 211 3.15 -6.48 -20.01
N THR A 212 3.21 -7.76 -20.36
CA THR A 212 4.33 -8.32 -21.12
C THR A 212 4.31 -7.76 -22.53
N VAL A 213 5.47 -7.30 -23.02
CA VAL A 213 5.61 -6.64 -24.33
C VAL A 213 6.68 -7.36 -25.13
N SER A 214 6.32 -7.78 -26.34
CA SER A 214 7.21 -8.46 -27.28
C SER A 214 7.20 -7.86 -28.69
N SER A 215 6.26 -6.94 -28.96
CA SER A 215 6.01 -6.38 -30.29
C SER A 215 5.40 -4.98 -30.20
N ILE A 216 5.43 -4.23 -31.31
CA ILE A 216 4.72 -2.95 -31.43
C ILE A 216 3.20 -3.15 -31.28
N ALA A 217 2.67 -4.29 -31.70
CA ALA A 217 1.26 -4.63 -31.49
C ALA A 217 0.90 -4.74 -30.00
N ASP A 218 1.82 -5.21 -29.14
CA ASP A 218 1.64 -5.18 -27.69
C ASP A 218 1.58 -3.75 -27.15
N ILE A 219 2.40 -2.84 -27.68
CA ILE A 219 2.32 -1.42 -27.29
C ILE A 219 0.92 -0.86 -27.57
N ALA A 220 0.39 -1.10 -28.78
CA ALA A 220 -0.95 -0.65 -29.15
C ALA A 220 -2.03 -1.26 -28.26
N ARG A 221 -1.92 -2.54 -27.92
CA ARG A 221 -2.82 -3.23 -26.97
C ARG A 221 -2.77 -2.61 -25.57
N LEU A 222 -1.58 -2.34 -25.04
CA LEU A 222 -1.45 -1.71 -23.74
C LEU A 222 -2.00 -0.29 -23.75
N GLN A 223 -1.76 0.50 -24.80
CA GLN A 223 -2.38 1.82 -24.95
C GLN A 223 -3.92 1.73 -24.99
N ALA A 224 -4.48 0.73 -25.69
CA ALA A 224 -5.93 0.53 -25.72
C ALA A 224 -6.48 0.23 -24.32
N ASP A 225 -5.82 -0.63 -23.54
CA ASP A 225 -6.22 -0.89 -22.15
C ASP A 225 -6.10 0.35 -21.25
N ILE A 226 -5.03 1.15 -21.41
CA ILE A 226 -4.88 2.43 -20.71
C ILE A 226 -6.07 3.36 -21.04
N ASN A 227 -6.47 3.44 -22.30
CA ASN A 227 -7.60 4.25 -22.74
C ASN A 227 -8.94 3.75 -22.14
N ARG A 228 -9.12 2.43 -22.01
CA ARG A 228 -10.30 1.86 -21.34
C ARG A 228 -10.37 2.25 -19.87
N ILE A 229 -9.22 2.33 -19.19
CA ILE A 229 -9.15 2.81 -17.80
C ILE A 229 -9.47 4.30 -17.72
N PHE A 230 -9.07 5.11 -18.70
CA PHE A 230 -9.48 6.52 -18.77
C PHE A 230 -10.98 6.67 -18.99
N GLN A 231 -11.55 5.87 -19.89
CA GLN A 231 -13.00 5.84 -20.10
C GLN A 231 -13.73 5.43 -18.83
N TRP A 232 -13.30 4.36 -18.17
CA TRP A 232 -13.84 3.94 -16.88
C TRP A 232 -13.78 5.07 -15.85
N ALA A 233 -12.67 5.80 -15.77
CA ALA A 233 -12.55 6.90 -14.82
C ALA A 233 -13.58 8.01 -15.13
N ALA A 234 -13.76 8.35 -16.41
CA ALA A 234 -14.76 9.33 -16.83
C ALA A 234 -16.19 8.88 -16.49
N GLU A 235 -16.55 7.63 -16.77
CA GLU A 235 -17.86 7.03 -16.44
C GLU A 235 -18.16 7.03 -14.95
N ASN A 236 -17.12 6.97 -14.11
CA ASN A 236 -17.24 6.91 -12.65
C ASN A 236 -16.96 8.27 -11.97
N ASN A 237 -16.96 9.38 -12.73
CA ASN A 237 -16.66 10.74 -12.25
C ASN A 237 -15.31 10.87 -11.53
N MET A 238 -14.34 10.01 -11.89
CA MET A 238 -12.99 10.02 -11.38
C MET A 238 -12.05 10.70 -12.37
N LYS A 239 -10.93 11.24 -11.86
CA LYS A 239 -9.92 11.90 -12.70
C LYS A 239 -8.52 11.47 -12.28
N PHE A 240 -7.73 11.06 -13.25
CA PHE A 240 -6.30 10.82 -13.09
C PHE A 240 -5.49 12.12 -13.10
N ASN A 241 -4.30 12.07 -12.52
CA ASN A 241 -3.32 13.12 -12.59
C ASN A 241 -2.23 12.76 -13.61
N ASP A 242 -2.50 13.08 -14.87
CA ASP A 242 -1.68 12.74 -16.03
C ASP A 242 -0.20 13.13 -15.84
N GLU A 243 0.08 14.27 -15.19
CA GLU A 243 1.44 14.77 -14.92
C GLU A 243 2.27 13.88 -13.99
N LYS A 244 1.62 12.99 -13.23
CA LYS A 244 2.29 12.08 -12.29
C LYS A 244 2.44 10.68 -12.84
N PHE A 245 2.03 10.44 -14.07
CA PHE A 245 2.17 9.11 -14.65
C PHE A 245 3.64 8.80 -14.86
N GLN A 246 4.05 7.61 -14.47
CA GLN A 246 5.42 7.16 -14.63
C GLN A 246 5.44 5.84 -15.36
N LEU A 247 6.33 5.70 -16.34
CA LEU A 247 6.53 4.46 -17.09
C LEU A 247 7.85 3.82 -16.67
N LEU A 248 7.80 2.57 -16.24
CA LEU A 248 8.97 1.73 -15.97
C LEU A 248 8.98 0.55 -16.95
N ARG A 249 10.10 0.35 -17.66
CA ARG A 249 10.22 -0.66 -18.73
C ARG A 249 11.33 -1.67 -18.43
N TYR A 250 10.96 -2.91 -18.20
CA TYR A 250 11.87 -4.01 -17.92
C TYR A 250 12.21 -4.81 -19.18
N GLY A 251 13.29 -5.58 -19.12
CA GLY A 251 13.75 -6.47 -20.21
C GLY A 251 14.88 -5.88 -21.04
N LYS A 252 15.39 -6.64 -22.01
CA LYS A 252 16.61 -6.31 -22.77
C LYS A 252 16.35 -5.82 -24.20
N HIS A 253 15.11 -5.89 -24.68
CA HIS A 253 14.79 -5.56 -26.08
C HIS A 253 14.66 -4.04 -26.22
N GLU A 254 15.79 -3.36 -26.34
CA GLU A 254 15.86 -1.90 -26.27
C GLU A 254 15.26 -1.21 -27.51
N GLU A 255 15.30 -1.85 -28.67
CA GLU A 255 14.67 -1.36 -29.90
C GLU A 255 13.17 -1.10 -29.72
N ILE A 256 12.44 -2.03 -29.07
CA ILE A 256 11.02 -1.86 -28.78
C ILE A 256 10.83 -0.70 -27.79
N LYS A 257 11.72 -0.55 -26.80
CA LYS A 257 11.60 0.49 -25.78
C LYS A 257 11.90 1.89 -26.32
N SER A 258 12.81 2.02 -27.28
CA SER A 258 13.19 3.31 -27.88
C SER A 258 12.23 3.75 -28.98
N SER A 259 11.64 2.80 -29.71
CA SER A 259 10.72 3.06 -30.83
C SER A 259 9.25 3.23 -30.43
N SER A 260 8.90 3.09 -29.15
CA SER A 260 7.51 3.13 -28.70
C SER A 260 7.28 4.07 -27.52
N GLU A 261 6.07 4.60 -27.42
CA GLU A 261 5.63 5.47 -26.34
C GLU A 261 4.17 5.22 -25.97
N TYR A 262 3.80 5.67 -24.77
CA TYR A 262 2.43 5.70 -24.30
C TYR A 262 1.98 7.13 -24.07
N LYS A 263 0.68 7.36 -24.21
CA LYS A 263 0.04 8.67 -24.06
C LYS A 263 -0.98 8.65 -22.94
N THR A 264 -1.04 9.76 -22.23
CA THR A 264 -2.07 10.10 -21.25
C THR A 264 -3.39 10.47 -21.93
N ASN A 265 -4.45 10.66 -21.15
CA ASN A 265 -5.76 11.04 -21.67
C ASN A 265 -5.74 12.41 -22.36
N SER A 266 -4.87 13.33 -21.92
CA SER A 266 -4.65 14.62 -22.57
C SER A 266 -3.73 14.56 -23.81
N GLY A 267 -3.27 13.36 -24.19
CA GLY A 267 -2.39 13.15 -25.33
C GLY A 267 -0.90 13.40 -25.06
N HIS A 268 -0.52 13.78 -23.84
CA HIS A 268 0.89 13.94 -23.46
C HIS A 268 1.58 12.59 -23.31
N LYS A 269 2.85 12.54 -23.70
CA LYS A 269 3.72 11.36 -23.53
C LYS A 269 3.91 11.04 -22.04
N ILE A 270 3.79 9.76 -21.68
CA ILE A 270 4.14 9.26 -20.36
C ILE A 270 5.66 9.12 -20.27
N GLU A 271 6.27 9.76 -19.27
CA GLU A 271 7.72 9.79 -19.10
C GLU A 271 8.25 8.42 -18.68
N ARG A 272 9.27 7.93 -19.39
CA ARG A 272 10.03 6.73 -18.98
C ARG A 272 11.01 7.13 -17.87
N ASN A 273 10.93 6.44 -16.74
CA ASN A 273 11.89 6.54 -15.66
C ASN A 273 12.73 5.26 -15.55
N THR A 274 13.96 5.39 -15.05
CA THR A 274 14.83 4.24 -14.73
C THR A 274 14.48 3.64 -13.36
N ASN A 275 13.86 4.43 -12.48
CA ASN A 275 13.31 3.96 -11.22
C ASN A 275 12.00 4.68 -10.87
N VAL A 276 11.12 3.99 -10.15
CA VAL A 276 9.82 4.50 -9.67
C VAL A 276 9.63 4.10 -8.21
N LYS A 277 9.10 5.00 -7.40
CA LYS A 277 8.74 4.70 -6.01
C LYS A 277 7.34 4.09 -5.97
N ASP A 278 7.26 2.82 -5.61
CA ASP A 278 6.04 2.04 -5.51
C ASP A 278 5.83 1.50 -4.10
N LEU A 279 4.72 1.90 -3.47
CA LEU A 279 4.38 1.57 -2.07
C LEU A 279 5.54 1.74 -1.07
N GLY A 280 6.41 2.72 -1.28
CA GLY A 280 7.56 2.98 -0.42
C GLY A 280 8.84 2.22 -0.76
N VAL A 281 8.80 1.32 -1.75
CA VAL A 281 9.98 0.65 -2.32
C VAL A 281 10.38 1.37 -3.62
N ILE A 282 11.68 1.41 -3.94
CA ILE A 282 12.15 1.94 -5.22
C ILE A 282 12.33 0.75 -6.15
N MET A 283 11.53 0.71 -7.21
CA MET A 283 11.59 -0.29 -8.27
C MET A 283 12.46 0.25 -9.40
N SER A 284 13.52 -0.47 -9.76
CA SER A 284 14.47 -0.06 -10.80
C SER A 284 14.36 -0.96 -12.03
N GLU A 285 14.61 -0.42 -13.24
CA GLU A 285 14.48 -1.14 -14.51
C GLU A 285 15.41 -2.36 -14.63
N ASP A 286 16.48 -2.40 -13.82
CA ASP A 286 17.45 -3.50 -13.71
C ASP A 286 16.98 -4.63 -12.76
N LEU A 287 15.78 -4.49 -12.16
CA LEU A 287 15.19 -5.37 -11.15
C LEU A 287 15.98 -5.49 -9.85
N THR A 288 17.03 -4.69 -9.65
CA THR A 288 17.77 -4.69 -8.40
C THR A 288 17.16 -3.70 -7.40
N PHE A 289 17.41 -3.94 -6.12
CA PHE A 289 16.99 -3.04 -5.03
C PHE A 289 18.14 -2.19 -4.52
N LYS A 290 19.20 -2.02 -5.30
CA LYS A 290 20.40 -1.26 -4.89
C LYS A 290 20.03 0.19 -4.53
N ASP A 291 19.28 0.87 -5.39
CA ASP A 291 18.85 2.25 -5.16
C ASP A 291 17.96 2.36 -3.91
N HIS A 292 17.03 1.41 -3.75
CA HIS A 292 16.21 1.32 -2.55
C HIS A 292 17.04 1.13 -1.28
N ASN A 293 18.02 0.23 -1.31
CA ASN A 293 18.89 -0.08 -0.18
C ASN A 293 19.74 1.14 0.21
N ILE A 294 20.32 1.85 -0.76
CA ILE A 294 21.09 3.08 -0.54
C ILE A 294 20.22 4.14 0.16
N VAL A 295 19.01 4.39 -0.35
CA VAL A 295 18.07 5.38 0.22
C VAL A 295 17.62 4.97 1.63
N SER A 296 17.33 3.69 1.84
CA SER A 296 16.92 3.15 3.14
C SER A 296 18.03 3.23 4.19
N ILE A 297 19.27 2.91 3.81
CA ILE A 297 20.47 3.08 4.66
C ILE A 297 20.65 4.54 5.02
N ALA A 298 20.59 5.45 4.05
CA ALA A 298 20.75 6.88 4.29
C ALA A 298 19.67 7.42 5.25
N SER A 299 18.42 7.00 5.07
CA SER A 299 17.31 7.34 5.96
C SER A 299 17.53 6.83 7.40
N ALA A 300 17.98 5.58 7.55
CA ALA A 300 18.29 4.97 8.84
C ALA A 300 19.49 5.63 9.54
N ARG A 301 20.55 5.98 8.80
CA ARG A 301 21.71 6.73 9.31
C ARG A 301 21.32 8.14 9.76
N LYS A 302 20.48 8.85 8.98
CA LYS A 302 19.94 10.17 9.37
C LYS A 302 19.15 10.09 10.67
N MET A 303 18.29 9.08 10.80
CA MET A 303 17.53 8.84 12.03
C MET A 303 18.43 8.50 13.21
N THR A 304 19.46 7.66 12.99
CA THR A 304 20.48 7.36 14.00
C THR A 304 21.17 8.64 14.47
N GLY A 305 21.63 9.50 13.55
CA GLY A 305 22.24 10.77 13.90
C GLY A 305 21.31 11.70 14.69
N TRP A 306 20.02 11.76 14.33
CA TRP A 306 19.02 12.51 15.08
C TRP A 306 18.84 11.98 16.51
N ILE A 307 18.74 10.64 16.68
CA ILE A 307 18.67 10.00 18.01
C ILE A 307 19.88 10.38 18.86
N MET A 308 21.09 10.28 18.28
CA MET A 308 22.34 10.57 19.01
C MET A 308 22.45 12.05 19.41
N ARG A 309 21.85 12.98 18.66
CA ARG A 309 21.84 14.41 19.06
C ARG A 309 20.74 14.75 20.06
N THR A 310 19.61 14.06 20.01
CA THR A 310 18.41 14.43 20.77
C THR A 310 18.40 13.80 22.16
N PHE A 311 18.75 12.52 22.25
CA PHE A 311 18.72 11.79 23.52
C PHE A 311 20.12 11.81 24.14
N LYS A 312 20.22 12.13 25.43
CA LYS A 312 21.50 12.12 26.16
C LYS A 312 21.89 10.73 26.65
N THR A 313 20.92 9.93 27.11
CA THR A 313 21.18 8.55 27.60
C THR A 313 21.74 7.67 26.49
N ARG A 314 22.63 6.76 26.88
CA ARG A 314 23.24 5.72 26.03
C ARG A 314 23.06 4.34 26.63
N GLU A 315 22.13 4.20 27.56
CA GLU A 315 21.77 2.92 28.16
C GLU A 315 21.11 2.00 27.14
N ALA A 316 21.34 0.70 27.30
CA ALA A 316 20.90 -0.31 26.35
C ALA A 316 19.37 -0.30 26.14
N LYS A 317 18.58 -0.22 27.21
CA LYS A 317 17.11 -0.35 27.12
C LYS A 317 16.43 0.81 26.37
N PRO A 318 16.68 2.10 26.69
CA PRO A 318 16.15 3.22 25.90
C PRO A 318 16.67 3.20 24.46
N MET A 319 17.96 2.98 24.27
CA MET A 319 18.57 2.99 22.93
C MET A 319 18.01 1.88 22.04
N MET A 320 17.76 0.68 22.59
CA MET A 320 17.14 -0.40 21.84
C MET A 320 15.67 -0.14 21.50
N THR A 321 14.95 0.58 22.36
CA THR A 321 13.58 1.01 22.07
C THR A 321 13.57 1.96 20.88
N LEU A 322 14.48 2.94 20.86
CA LEU A 322 14.64 3.89 19.75
C LEU A 322 15.13 3.21 18.48
N PHE A 323 16.09 2.29 18.59
CA PHE A 323 16.59 1.54 17.45
C PHE A 323 15.48 0.75 16.78
N ARG A 324 14.73 -0.06 17.54
CA ARG A 324 13.68 -0.94 16.99
C ARG A 324 12.53 -0.13 16.37
N SER A 325 12.07 0.91 17.06
CA SER A 325 10.92 1.71 16.61
C SER A 325 11.24 2.66 15.45
N LEU A 326 12.43 3.24 15.41
CA LEU A 326 12.79 4.27 14.44
C LEU A 326 13.82 3.79 13.41
N VAL A 327 14.93 3.18 13.80
CA VAL A 327 15.99 2.85 12.83
C VAL A 327 15.66 1.57 12.08
N LEU A 328 15.37 0.50 12.82
CA LEU A 328 15.17 -0.84 12.29
C LEU A 328 13.91 -0.93 11.42
N SER A 329 12.82 -0.28 11.83
CA SER A 329 11.57 -0.22 11.05
C SER A 329 11.75 0.33 9.64
N ARG A 330 12.74 1.22 9.42
CA ARG A 330 13.09 1.76 8.09
C ARG A 330 13.87 0.76 7.24
N LEU A 331 14.68 -0.09 7.85
CA LEU A 331 15.49 -1.10 7.17
C LEU A 331 14.72 -2.39 6.88
N GLU A 332 13.65 -2.65 7.62
CA GLU A 332 12.87 -3.89 7.56
C GLU A 332 11.57 -3.77 6.75
N TYR A 333 11.18 -2.56 6.36
CA TYR A 333 10.01 -2.37 5.50
C TYR A 333 10.19 -3.11 4.17
N CYS A 334 9.28 -4.04 3.87
CA CYS A 334 9.31 -4.90 2.68
C CYS A 334 10.66 -5.64 2.45
N CYS A 335 11.43 -5.89 3.51
CA CYS A 335 12.78 -6.44 3.39
C CYS A 335 12.87 -7.88 2.88
N THR A 336 11.75 -8.60 2.81
CA THR A 336 11.67 -9.89 2.13
C THR A 336 11.80 -9.73 0.62
N LEU A 337 11.30 -8.63 0.05
CA LEU A 337 11.47 -8.32 -1.37
C LEU A 337 12.84 -7.71 -1.64
N THR A 338 13.27 -6.77 -0.78
CA THR A 338 14.44 -5.93 -1.04
C THR A 338 15.75 -6.49 -0.49
N ALA A 339 15.77 -7.77 -0.08
CA ALA A 339 16.94 -8.43 0.48
C ALA A 339 18.09 -8.43 -0.53
N PRO A 340 19.26 -7.82 -0.21
CA PRO A 340 20.40 -7.90 -1.10
C PRO A 340 21.09 -9.26 -1.01
N PHE A 341 21.74 -9.64 -2.11
CA PHE A 341 22.54 -10.87 -2.20
C PHE A 341 24.04 -10.60 -2.38
N LYS A 342 24.43 -9.36 -2.68
CA LYS A 342 25.83 -8.95 -2.79
C LYS A 342 26.39 -8.68 -1.40
N ALA A 343 27.54 -9.28 -1.09
CA ALA A 343 28.19 -9.16 0.21
C ALA A 343 28.42 -7.69 0.63
N GLY A 344 28.76 -6.81 -0.31
CA GLY A 344 28.93 -5.37 -0.05
C GLY A 344 27.64 -4.69 0.43
N GLU A 345 26.52 -4.93 -0.23
CA GLU A 345 25.21 -4.36 0.15
C GLU A 345 24.71 -4.91 1.49
N ILE A 346 24.94 -6.21 1.74
CA ILE A 346 24.64 -6.85 3.04
C ILE A 346 25.47 -6.18 4.13
N ALA A 347 26.77 -5.99 3.90
CA ALA A 347 27.67 -5.34 4.85
C ALA A 347 27.29 -3.88 5.12
N ASP A 348 26.86 -3.13 4.10
CA ASP A 348 26.43 -1.74 4.23
C ASP A 348 25.19 -1.57 5.09
N LEU A 349 24.21 -2.47 4.93
CA LEU A 349 23.03 -2.53 5.78
C LEU A 349 23.43 -2.90 7.21
N GLU A 350 24.21 -3.97 7.38
CA GLU A 350 24.66 -4.46 8.68
C GLU A 350 25.45 -3.39 9.43
N ASN A 351 26.19 -2.55 8.71
CA ASN A 351 26.97 -1.47 9.29
C ASN A 351 26.11 -0.43 10.03
N VAL A 352 24.84 -0.25 9.65
CA VAL A 352 23.91 0.61 10.40
C VAL A 352 23.67 0.07 11.80
N GLN A 353 23.37 -1.23 11.93
CA GLN A 353 23.20 -1.88 13.24
C GLN A 353 24.52 -1.93 14.02
N ARG A 354 25.63 -2.23 13.35
CA ARG A 354 26.98 -2.24 13.96
C ARG A 354 27.34 -0.89 14.56
N THR A 355 27.13 0.18 13.81
CA THR A 355 27.43 1.55 14.25
C THR A 355 26.49 2.00 15.36
N PHE A 356 25.20 1.67 15.28
CA PHE A 356 24.24 2.04 16.33
C PHE A 356 24.58 1.37 17.66
N THR A 357 24.77 0.05 17.66
CA THR A 357 25.06 -0.73 18.88
C THR A 357 26.39 -0.35 19.53
N ALA A 358 27.38 0.11 18.75
CA ALA A 358 28.66 0.60 19.27
C ALA A 358 28.53 1.88 20.11
N ARG A 359 27.38 2.57 20.07
CA ARG A 359 27.12 3.78 20.87
C ARG A 359 26.46 3.49 22.22
N ILE A 360 26.18 2.22 22.54
CA ILE A 360 25.58 1.82 23.81
C ILE A 360 26.67 1.65 24.86
N THR A 361 26.58 2.37 25.98
CA THR A 361 27.68 2.51 26.95
C THR A 361 28.09 1.18 27.57
N GLU A 362 27.11 0.35 27.95
CA GLU A 362 27.32 -0.90 28.68
C GLU A 362 28.09 -1.94 27.88
N ILE A 363 28.05 -1.85 26.55
CA ILE A 363 28.58 -2.87 25.64
C ILE A 363 29.54 -2.31 24.59
N LYS A 364 29.94 -1.04 24.71
CA LYS A 364 30.83 -0.38 23.73
C LYS A 364 32.19 -1.07 23.58
N HIS A 365 32.63 -1.76 24.64
CA HIS A 365 33.91 -2.47 24.70
C HIS A 365 33.85 -3.85 24.04
N LEU A 366 32.65 -4.42 23.87
CA LEU A 366 32.44 -5.73 23.26
C LEU A 366 32.58 -5.65 21.73
N ASN A 367 33.02 -6.75 21.11
CA ASN A 367 33.02 -6.87 19.66
C ASN A 367 31.57 -6.94 19.11
N TYR A 368 31.39 -6.83 17.80
CA TYR A 368 30.04 -6.73 17.21
C TYR A 368 29.13 -7.92 17.55
N TRP A 369 29.65 -9.15 17.46
CA TRP A 369 28.88 -10.36 17.71
C TRP A 369 28.51 -10.53 19.19
N GLU A 370 29.41 -10.15 20.09
CA GLU A 370 29.16 -10.10 21.53
C GLU A 370 28.08 -9.06 21.87
N ARG A 371 28.10 -7.88 21.23
CA ARG A 371 27.03 -6.88 21.38
C ARG A 371 25.68 -7.44 20.96
N LEU A 372 25.60 -8.16 19.83
CA LEU A 372 24.36 -8.79 19.39
C LEU A 372 23.86 -9.84 20.39
N ARG A 373 24.76 -10.68 20.92
CA ARG A 373 24.43 -11.68 21.94
C ARG A 373 23.89 -11.02 23.21
N PHE A 374 24.55 -9.99 23.72
CA PHE A 374 24.10 -9.25 24.91
C PHE A 374 22.72 -8.62 24.71
N LEU A 375 22.50 -7.99 23.55
CA LEU A 375 21.24 -7.31 23.22
C LEU A 375 20.12 -8.28 22.78
N LYS A 376 20.41 -9.57 22.67
CA LYS A 376 19.51 -10.59 22.10
C LYS A 376 18.99 -10.18 20.71
N LEU A 377 19.92 -9.74 19.85
CA LEU A 377 19.65 -9.34 18.47
C LEU A 377 20.24 -10.35 17.49
N TYR A 378 19.54 -10.54 16.39
CA TYR A 378 20.09 -11.18 15.20
C TYR A 378 20.77 -10.13 14.30
N SER A 379 21.71 -10.57 13.45
CA SER A 379 22.18 -9.74 12.33
C SER A 379 21.01 -9.38 11.42
N LEU A 380 21.11 -8.26 10.69
CA LEU A 380 20.03 -7.85 9.78
C LEU A 380 19.83 -8.86 8.65
N GLU A 381 20.88 -9.56 8.24
CA GLU A 381 20.81 -10.68 7.29
C GLU A 381 19.90 -11.80 7.84
N ARG A 382 20.21 -12.33 9.03
CA ARG A 382 19.39 -13.38 9.67
C ARG A 382 17.94 -12.93 9.94
N ARG A 383 17.73 -11.64 10.19
CA ARG A 383 16.37 -11.09 10.36
C ARG A 383 15.58 -11.12 9.06
N ARG A 384 16.20 -10.80 7.91
CA ARG A 384 15.57 -10.89 6.58
C ARG A 384 15.22 -12.34 6.23
N GLU A 385 16.16 -13.26 6.42
CA GLU A 385 15.90 -14.70 6.25
C GLU A 385 14.71 -15.15 7.09
N ARG A 386 14.68 -14.77 8.37
CA ARG A 386 13.55 -15.08 9.25
C ARG A 386 12.24 -14.50 8.73
N TYR A 387 12.22 -13.28 8.19
CA TYR A 387 10.99 -12.71 7.62
C TYR A 387 10.55 -13.43 6.34
N MET A 388 11.49 -13.86 5.50
CA MET A 388 11.18 -14.69 4.33
C MET A 388 10.54 -16.01 4.77
N ILE A 389 11.13 -16.72 5.74
CA ILE A 389 10.58 -17.96 6.32
C ILE A 389 9.17 -17.73 6.86
N ILE A 390 8.96 -16.68 7.66
CA ILE A 390 7.64 -16.36 8.24
C ILE A 390 6.62 -16.07 7.14
N TYR A 391 7.02 -15.35 6.10
CA TYR A 391 6.12 -15.03 5.00
C TYR A 391 5.73 -16.28 4.19
N THR A 392 6.71 -17.14 3.88
CA THR A 392 6.47 -18.44 3.24
C THR A 392 5.57 -19.34 4.09
N TRP A 393 5.80 -19.40 5.41
CA TRP A 393 4.91 -20.12 6.33
C TRP A 393 3.48 -19.55 6.28
N LYS A 394 3.30 -18.23 6.29
CA LYS A 394 1.97 -17.62 6.17
C LYS A 394 1.26 -17.98 4.87
N ILE A 395 1.99 -18.11 3.75
CA ILE A 395 1.44 -18.59 2.48
C ILE A 395 0.94 -20.02 2.64
N LEU A 396 1.76 -20.90 3.22
CA LEU A 396 1.46 -22.31 3.42
C LEU A 396 0.30 -22.59 4.39
N GLU A 397 0.04 -21.67 5.33
CA GLU A 397 -1.12 -21.71 6.23
C GLU A 397 -2.36 -20.99 5.68
N GLY A 398 -2.28 -20.41 4.48
CA GLY A 398 -3.39 -19.62 3.92
C GLY A 398 -3.69 -18.31 4.65
N LEU A 399 -2.75 -17.81 5.48
CA LEU A 399 -2.89 -16.54 6.19
C LEU A 399 -2.63 -15.33 5.29
N VAL A 400 -1.90 -15.53 4.19
CA VAL A 400 -1.73 -14.57 3.10
C VAL A 400 -1.95 -15.29 1.76
N PRO A 401 -2.36 -14.58 0.70
CA PRO A 401 -2.58 -15.19 -0.60
C PRO A 401 -1.31 -15.83 -1.16
N ASN A 402 -1.44 -17.07 -1.66
CA ASN A 402 -0.46 -17.73 -2.52
C ASN A 402 -0.72 -17.29 -3.96
N LEU A 403 -0.11 -16.18 -4.38
CA LEU A 403 -0.39 -15.57 -5.68
C LEU A 403 0.39 -16.32 -6.78
N HIS A 404 1.12 -15.62 -7.64
CA HIS A 404 1.78 -16.20 -8.81
C HIS A 404 2.96 -17.14 -8.46
N THR A 405 3.31 -17.23 -7.18
CA THR A 405 4.41 -18.03 -6.67
C THR A 405 4.14 -19.54 -6.67
N ASN A 406 2.88 -19.98 -6.71
CA ASN A 406 2.47 -21.41 -6.71
C ASN A 406 3.22 -22.27 -5.68
N ILE A 407 3.49 -21.71 -4.50
CA ILE A 407 4.26 -22.37 -3.45
C ILE A 407 3.42 -23.50 -2.87
N THR A 408 3.98 -24.70 -2.82
CA THR A 408 3.29 -25.87 -2.26
C THR A 408 4.11 -26.47 -1.13
N HIS A 409 3.56 -27.44 -0.42
CA HIS A 409 4.31 -28.20 0.57
C HIS A 409 3.97 -29.68 0.48
N TYR A 410 4.89 -30.51 0.97
CA TYR A 410 4.70 -31.94 1.12
C TYR A 410 5.28 -32.41 2.45
N GLU A 411 4.76 -33.51 2.99
CA GLU A 411 5.27 -34.13 4.21
C GLU A 411 6.32 -35.20 3.87
N SER A 412 7.48 -35.08 4.49
CA SER A 412 8.53 -36.11 4.44
C SER A 412 8.58 -36.84 5.78
N LYS A 413 8.45 -38.17 5.77
CA LYS A 413 8.53 -38.99 6.99
C LYS A 413 9.80 -38.75 7.83
N ARG A 414 10.92 -38.41 7.18
CA ARG A 414 12.22 -38.17 7.85
C ARG A 414 12.44 -36.70 8.23
N LEU A 415 11.92 -35.76 7.44
CA LEU A 415 12.32 -34.36 7.49
C LEU A 415 11.15 -33.42 7.85
N GLY A 416 9.95 -33.97 8.07
CA GLY A 416 8.72 -33.22 8.27
C GLY A 416 8.27 -32.47 7.02
N ARG A 417 7.53 -31.39 7.24
CA ARG A 417 7.00 -30.52 6.19
C ARG A 417 8.12 -29.84 5.40
N ARG A 418 8.11 -30.06 4.09
CA ARG A 418 9.01 -29.42 3.12
C ARG A 418 8.23 -28.46 2.24
N CYS A 419 8.78 -27.26 2.05
CA CYS A 419 8.26 -26.28 1.11
C CYS A 419 8.79 -26.57 -0.29
N ASN A 420 7.91 -26.57 -1.28
CA ASN A 420 8.25 -26.65 -2.69
C ASN A 420 8.03 -25.27 -3.32
N ILE A 421 9.14 -24.61 -3.67
CA ILE A 421 9.13 -23.33 -4.38
C ILE A 421 9.37 -23.65 -5.86
N PRO A 422 8.42 -23.35 -6.76
CA PRO A 422 8.57 -23.65 -8.17
C PRO A 422 9.84 -23.01 -8.74
N PRO A 423 10.72 -23.77 -9.41
CA PRO A 423 11.94 -23.23 -9.97
C PRO A 423 11.64 -22.27 -11.12
N MET A 424 12.56 -21.34 -11.35
CA MET A 424 12.58 -20.52 -12.57
C MET A 424 12.99 -21.36 -13.78
N LYS A 425 12.41 -21.06 -14.96
CA LYS A 425 12.70 -21.75 -16.22
C LYS A 425 14.11 -21.44 -16.72
N SER A 426 14.58 -20.22 -16.54
CA SER A 426 15.89 -19.77 -17.03
C SER A 426 16.93 -19.77 -15.91
N ARG A 427 18.15 -20.26 -16.19
CA ARG A 427 19.31 -20.08 -15.31
C ARG A 427 19.98 -18.75 -15.64
N GLY A 428 20.04 -17.81 -14.69
CA GLY A 428 20.65 -16.49 -14.91
C GLY A 428 20.39 -15.48 -13.80
N VAL A 429 20.53 -14.19 -14.11
CA VAL A 429 20.31 -13.10 -13.13
C VAL A 429 18.88 -13.12 -12.58
N THR A 430 17.89 -13.41 -13.42
CA THR A 430 16.48 -13.48 -13.04
C THR A 430 16.21 -14.60 -12.01
N SER A 431 16.82 -15.79 -12.19
CA SER A 431 16.73 -16.89 -11.21
C SER A 431 17.36 -16.53 -9.88
N THR A 432 18.52 -15.90 -9.91
CA THR A 432 19.18 -15.43 -8.69
C THR A 432 18.32 -14.41 -7.95
N LEU A 433 17.73 -13.44 -8.66
CA LEU A 433 16.86 -12.42 -8.07
C LEU A 433 15.62 -13.02 -7.39
N ARG A 434 14.94 -13.97 -8.04
CA ARG A 434 13.76 -14.61 -7.45
C ARG A 434 14.11 -15.49 -6.25
N ASP A 435 15.21 -16.24 -6.33
CA ASP A 435 15.69 -17.04 -5.21
C ASP A 435 15.92 -16.17 -3.97
N HIS A 436 16.50 -14.98 -4.12
CA HIS A 436 16.73 -14.08 -2.99
C HIS A 436 15.48 -13.34 -2.47
N THR A 437 14.36 -13.41 -3.18
CA THR A 437 13.10 -12.75 -2.79
C THR A 437 12.21 -13.67 -1.94
N ILE A 438 12.16 -14.96 -2.26
CA ILE A 438 11.21 -15.92 -1.64
C ILE A 438 11.87 -17.24 -1.27
N SER A 439 13.00 -17.61 -1.91
CA SER A 439 13.71 -18.84 -1.59
C SER A 439 14.54 -18.66 -0.33
N VAL A 440 14.20 -19.47 0.67
CA VAL A 440 15.03 -19.63 1.86
C VAL A 440 15.97 -20.80 1.55
N ARG A 441 17.27 -20.53 1.50
CA ARG A 441 18.30 -21.57 1.35
C ARG A 441 18.50 -22.37 2.63
#